data_AF-A0A1W2TT33-F1
#
_entry.id   AF-A0A1W2TT33-F1
#
_cell.length_a   1.000
_cell.length_b   1.000
_cell.length_c   1.000
_cell.angle_alpha   90.00
_cell.angle_beta   90.00
_cell.angle_gamma   90.00
#
_symmetry.space_group_name_H-M   'P 1'
#
loop_
_entity.id
_entity.type
_entity.pdbx_description
1 polymer ?
#
loop_
_entity_poly.entity_id
_entity_poly.type
_entity_poly.pdbx_seq_one_letter_code
_entity_poly.pdbx_strand_id
1 'polypeptide(L)'
;MATSRGETEVFTSEQFVESAGTILFRLSTCEICVLHLLQRDEYVLPKGRRNLGESRRTTAIRETTEETGIPCRLLPVNMLSRVCPAIETEQLPDEARLYREICEPIAVQQRRLGDSHLKLTWWFVGAVNEDEPLSHYERDKFEVEFHSYDEALRKLTFRDDRKVVKKAIDIVSTILGV
;
A
#
# COMPACT_ATOMS: atom_id res chain seq x y z
N MET A 1 -15.47 14.35 31.46
CA MET A 1 -14.69 14.22 30.21
C MET A 1 -15.67 14.25 29.05
N ALA A 2 -15.41 15.03 28.01
CA ALA A 2 -16.28 15.07 26.84
C ALA A 2 -16.12 13.76 26.06
N THR A 3 -17.21 13.03 25.85
CA THR A 3 -17.27 11.87 24.95
C THR A 3 -17.45 12.38 23.52
N SER A 4 -16.71 11.79 22.58
CA SER A 4 -16.92 12.03 21.15
C SER A 4 -18.37 11.69 20.77
N ARG A 5 -18.90 12.37 19.75
CA ARG A 5 -20.29 12.17 19.30
C ARG A 5 -20.55 10.81 18.61
N GLY A 6 -19.58 9.89 18.60
CA GLY A 6 -19.68 8.57 17.97
C GLY A 6 -18.82 7.52 18.70
N GLU A 7 -19.08 6.24 18.42
CA GLU A 7 -18.29 5.12 18.98
C GLU A 7 -16.80 5.31 18.64
N THR A 8 -15.97 5.37 19.68
CA THR A 8 -14.53 5.61 19.55
C THR A 8 -13.79 4.53 20.31
N GLU A 9 -12.91 3.81 19.62
CA GLU A 9 -11.95 2.89 20.22
C GLU A 9 -10.59 3.56 20.30
N VAL A 10 -9.86 3.33 21.41
CA VAL A 10 -8.50 3.84 21.62
C VAL A 10 -7.57 2.64 21.76
N PHE A 11 -6.51 2.62 20.95
CA PHE A 11 -5.43 1.65 21.03
C PHE A 11 -4.15 2.39 21.46
N THR A 12 -3.52 1.98 22.56
CA THR A 12 -2.24 2.52 23.01
C THR A 12 -1.09 2.01 22.14
N SER A 13 0.10 2.60 22.26
CA SER A 13 1.27 2.31 21.39
C SER A 13 1.67 0.83 21.32
N GLU A 14 1.42 0.08 22.39
CA GLU A 14 1.70 -1.34 22.53
C GLU A 14 0.57 -2.22 21.96
N GLN A 15 -0.59 -1.63 21.69
CA GLN A 15 -1.78 -2.31 21.18
C GLN A 15 -1.91 -2.21 19.66
N PHE A 16 -1.02 -1.50 18.96
CA PHE A 16 -1.06 -1.48 17.50
C PHE A 16 0.30 -1.67 16.83
N VAL A 17 0.26 -2.26 15.64
CA VAL A 17 1.38 -2.34 14.71
C VAL A 17 1.03 -1.54 13.47
N GLU A 18 1.97 -0.68 13.07
CA GLU A 18 1.89 0.05 11.82
C GLU A 18 2.77 -0.58 10.75
N SER A 19 2.18 -0.81 9.59
CA SER A 19 2.81 -1.35 8.40
C SER A 19 2.55 -0.47 7.20
N ALA A 20 3.40 -0.58 6.18
CA ALA A 20 3.14 0.01 4.88
C ALA A 20 3.65 -0.91 3.77
N GLY A 21 3.07 -0.77 2.59
CA GLY A 21 3.42 -1.57 1.42
C GLY A 21 2.94 -0.92 0.12
N THR A 22 3.26 -1.57 -0.99
CA THR A 22 2.88 -1.08 -2.31
C THR A 22 2.06 -2.10 -3.08
N ILE A 23 1.21 -1.58 -3.96
CA ILE A 23 0.75 -2.32 -5.13
C ILE A 23 1.77 -1.96 -6.19
N LEU A 24 2.73 -2.85 -6.43
CA LEU A 24 3.88 -2.59 -7.28
C LEU A 24 3.55 -2.92 -8.74
N PHE A 25 3.44 -1.89 -9.57
CA PHE A 25 3.21 -2.02 -11.00
C PHE A 25 4.51 -2.12 -11.78
N ARG A 26 4.56 -3.04 -12.76
CA ARG A 26 5.47 -2.94 -13.90
C ARG A 26 4.69 -2.30 -15.04
N LEU A 27 5.02 -1.04 -15.34
CA LEU A 27 4.22 -0.23 -16.26
C LEU A 27 4.44 -0.64 -17.72
N SER A 28 5.67 -1.03 -18.09
CA SER A 28 6.00 -1.45 -19.46
C SER A 28 5.19 -2.65 -19.95
N THR A 29 4.81 -3.56 -19.05
CA THR A 29 4.10 -4.81 -19.37
C THR A 29 2.67 -4.86 -18.82
N CYS A 30 2.21 -3.81 -18.12
CA CYS A 30 0.90 -3.77 -17.47
C CYS A 30 0.70 -4.94 -16.48
N GLU A 31 1.69 -5.16 -15.61
CA GLU A 31 1.66 -6.23 -14.62
C GLU A 31 1.72 -5.69 -13.19
N ILE A 32 1.29 -6.51 -12.23
CA ILE A 32 1.38 -6.25 -10.80
C ILE A 32 2.19 -7.35 -10.13
N CYS A 33 3.08 -6.96 -9.23
CA CYS A 33 3.84 -7.87 -8.40
C CYS A 33 2.95 -8.53 -7.34
N VAL A 34 3.02 -9.85 -7.24
CA VAL A 34 2.40 -10.66 -6.20
C VAL A 34 3.48 -11.55 -5.58
N LEU A 35 3.49 -11.64 -4.25
CA LEU A 35 4.39 -12.51 -3.50
C LEU A 35 3.69 -13.82 -3.16
N HIS A 36 4.35 -14.95 -3.40
CA HIS A 36 3.98 -16.23 -2.82
C HIS A 36 4.74 -16.44 -1.51
N LEU A 37 4.03 -16.35 -0.39
CA LEU A 37 4.56 -16.62 0.94
C LEU A 37 4.67 -18.13 1.16
N LEU A 38 5.89 -18.65 0.97
CA LEU A 38 6.18 -20.08 0.92
C LEU A 38 5.73 -20.84 2.17
N GLN A 39 5.95 -20.25 3.35
CA GLN A 39 5.62 -20.91 4.62
C GLN A 39 4.12 -21.18 4.81
N ARG A 40 3.27 -20.32 4.24
CA ARG A 40 1.81 -20.36 4.47
C ARG A 40 1.03 -20.72 3.21
N ASP A 41 1.70 -20.88 2.08
CA ASP A 41 1.10 -21.09 0.76
C ASP A 41 0.03 -20.01 0.46
N GLU A 42 0.39 -18.76 0.71
CA GLU A 42 -0.50 -17.60 0.53
C GLU A 42 0.08 -16.62 -0.47
N TYR A 43 -0.78 -16.06 -1.33
CA TYR A 43 -0.42 -15.01 -2.27
C TYR A 43 -0.82 -13.64 -1.70
N VAL A 44 0.17 -12.78 -1.49
CA VAL A 44 0.04 -11.51 -0.79
C VAL A 44 0.74 -10.38 -1.53
N LEU A 45 0.45 -9.14 -1.12
CA LEU A 45 1.16 -7.96 -1.56
C LEU A 45 2.39 -7.69 -0.67
N PRO A 46 3.43 -7.04 -1.21
CA PRO A 46 4.62 -6.67 -0.45
C PRO A 46 4.30 -5.59 0.60
N LYS A 47 4.69 -5.84 1.86
CA LYS A 47 4.44 -4.96 3.02
C LYS A 47 5.13 -5.47 4.28
N GLY A 48 5.68 -4.55 5.05
CA GLY A 48 6.17 -4.87 6.39
C GLY A 48 6.03 -3.72 7.38
N ARG A 49 6.77 -3.79 8.48
CA ARG A 49 6.52 -2.95 9.66
C ARG A 49 7.30 -1.65 9.53
N ARG A 50 6.70 -0.56 10.00
CA ARG A 50 7.39 0.73 10.03
C ARG A 50 8.49 0.74 11.09
N ASN A 51 9.66 1.23 10.72
CA ASN A 51 10.77 1.44 11.66
C ASN A 51 10.59 2.74 12.46
N LEU A 52 11.27 2.83 13.62
CA LEU A 52 11.25 4.05 14.45
C LEU A 52 11.75 5.26 13.65
N GLY A 53 10.97 6.33 13.62
CA GLY A 53 11.28 7.56 12.88
C GLY A 53 11.10 7.48 11.36
N GLU A 54 10.82 6.30 10.79
CA GLU A 54 10.62 6.11 9.35
C GLU A 54 9.24 6.63 8.92
N SER A 55 9.17 7.27 7.74
CA SER A 55 7.89 7.67 7.14
C SER A 55 7.18 6.48 6.50
N ARG A 56 5.84 6.50 6.44
CA ARG A 56 5.05 5.45 5.77
C ARG A 56 5.46 5.23 4.30
N ARG A 57 5.84 6.31 3.61
CA ARG A 57 6.33 6.27 2.22
C ARG A 57 7.64 5.51 2.13
N THR A 58 8.59 5.84 3.01
CA THR A 58 9.90 5.20 3.09
C THR A 58 9.75 3.72 3.43
N THR A 59 8.90 3.38 4.41
CA THR A 59 8.57 1.99 4.76
C THR A 59 8.02 1.22 3.57
N ALA A 60 7.04 1.78 2.84
CA ALA A 60 6.43 1.09 1.71
C ALA A 60 7.46 0.74 0.62
N ILE A 61 8.37 1.67 0.28
CA ILE A 61 9.44 1.43 -0.69
C ILE A 61 10.43 0.39 -0.16
N ARG A 62 10.93 0.58 1.08
CA ARG A 62 11.93 -0.30 1.69
C ARG A 62 11.41 -1.74 1.78
N GLU A 63 10.25 -1.94 2.40
CA GLU A 63 9.67 -3.28 2.57
C GLU A 63 9.37 -3.95 1.22
N THR A 64 8.88 -3.17 0.25
CA THR A 64 8.70 -3.70 -1.11
C THR A 64 10.02 -4.18 -1.70
N THR A 65 11.09 -3.40 -1.56
CA THR A 65 12.40 -3.76 -2.08
C THR A 65 13.01 -4.94 -1.32
N GLU A 66 12.87 -5.01 0.00
CA GLU A 66 13.36 -6.10 0.84
C GLU A 66 12.67 -7.44 0.56
N GLU A 67 11.34 -7.45 0.37
CA GLU A 67 10.57 -8.66 0.12
C GLU A 67 10.64 -9.12 -1.35
N THR A 68 10.82 -8.21 -2.31
CA THR A 68 10.80 -8.54 -3.76
C THR A 68 12.18 -8.54 -4.42
N GLY A 69 13.13 -7.78 -3.87
CA GLY A 69 14.41 -7.48 -4.50
C GLY A 69 14.31 -6.48 -5.65
N ILE A 70 13.16 -5.85 -5.84
CA ILE A 70 12.91 -4.98 -6.97
C ILE A 70 13.00 -3.53 -6.52
N PRO A 71 13.99 -2.77 -7.03
CA PRO A 71 14.03 -1.34 -6.79
C PRO A 71 12.76 -0.68 -7.34
N CYS A 72 12.17 0.20 -6.54
CA CYS A 72 10.90 0.82 -6.86
C CYS A 72 10.79 2.24 -6.31
N ARG A 73 9.80 2.96 -6.82
CA ARG A 73 9.40 4.29 -6.35
C ARG A 73 7.90 4.32 -6.14
N LEU A 74 7.43 5.28 -5.34
CA LEU A 74 6.00 5.59 -5.34
C LEU A 74 5.63 6.23 -6.68
N LEU A 75 4.55 5.75 -7.30
CA LEU A 75 4.02 6.30 -8.53
C LEU A 75 3.15 7.51 -8.19
N PRO A 76 3.45 8.72 -8.71
CA PRO A 76 2.54 9.85 -8.58
C PRO A 76 1.22 9.56 -9.26
N VAL A 77 0.11 9.74 -8.55
CA VAL A 77 -1.22 9.42 -9.05
C VAL A 77 -2.23 10.56 -8.88
N ASN A 78 -3.25 10.56 -9.73
CA ASN A 78 -4.40 11.44 -9.62
C ASN A 78 -5.49 10.72 -8.81
N MET A 79 -5.88 11.27 -7.65
CA MET A 79 -6.92 10.64 -6.84
C MET A 79 -7.68 11.62 -5.94
N LEU A 80 -8.89 11.21 -5.56
CA LEU A 80 -9.64 11.86 -4.48
C LEU A 80 -9.03 11.49 -3.13
N SER A 81 -8.72 12.48 -2.31
CA SER A 81 -8.22 12.29 -0.94
C SER A 81 -8.76 13.35 0.00
N ARG A 82 -8.86 13.01 1.30
CA ARG A 82 -9.27 13.94 2.37
C ARG A 82 -8.08 14.61 3.06
N VAL A 83 -6.86 14.44 2.53
CA VAL A 83 -5.70 15.18 3.05
C VAL A 83 -5.89 16.69 2.85
N CYS A 84 -5.29 17.48 3.74
CA CYS A 84 -5.23 18.93 3.58
C CYS A 84 -4.16 19.31 2.55
N PRO A 85 -4.36 20.41 1.79
CA PRO A 85 -3.29 20.97 0.97
C PRO A 85 -2.08 21.38 1.83
N ALA A 86 -0.88 21.31 1.25
CA ALA A 86 0.35 21.70 1.94
C ALA A 86 0.39 23.20 2.30
N ILE A 87 -0.30 24.02 1.52
CA ILE A 87 -0.49 25.45 1.79
C ILE A 87 -1.99 25.68 1.84
N GLU A 88 -2.50 25.98 3.03
CA GLU A 88 -3.90 26.32 3.24
C GLU A 88 -4.06 27.83 3.07
N THR A 89 -4.70 28.26 1.97
CA THR A 89 -4.97 29.67 1.69
C THR A 89 -6.32 30.13 2.25
N GLU A 90 -7.19 29.19 2.59
CA GLU A 90 -8.54 29.40 3.09
C GLU A 90 -9.00 28.21 3.93
N GLN A 91 -10.00 28.38 4.79
CA GLN A 91 -10.58 27.26 5.54
C GLN A 91 -11.31 26.32 4.60
N LEU A 92 -10.78 25.10 4.46
CA LEU A 92 -11.35 24.10 3.58
C LEU A 92 -12.28 23.13 4.34
N PRO A 93 -13.45 22.76 3.80
CA PRO A 93 -14.33 21.76 4.43
C PRO A 93 -13.68 20.37 4.52
N ASP A 94 -14.14 19.52 5.45
CA ASP A 94 -13.68 18.13 5.54
C ASP A 94 -14.40 17.24 4.51
N GLU A 95 -13.89 17.27 3.28
CA GLU A 95 -14.38 16.49 2.14
C GLU A 95 -13.23 16.01 1.23
N ALA A 96 -13.50 15.00 0.41
CA ALA A 96 -12.51 14.47 -0.51
C ALA A 96 -12.31 15.41 -1.71
N ARG A 97 -11.06 15.69 -2.07
CA ARG A 97 -10.66 16.57 -3.17
C ARG A 97 -9.77 15.84 -4.15
N LEU A 98 -9.88 16.21 -5.43
CA LEU A 98 -8.98 15.69 -6.45
C LEU A 98 -7.61 16.36 -6.32
N TYR A 99 -6.61 15.55 -6.03
CA TYR A 99 -5.21 15.92 -6.10
C TYR A 99 -4.57 15.23 -7.29
N ARG A 100 -3.59 15.90 -7.92
CA ARG A 100 -2.87 15.40 -9.09
C ARG A 100 -1.41 15.12 -8.74
N GLU A 101 -0.88 14.06 -9.33
CA GLU A 101 0.53 13.65 -9.19
C GLU A 101 1.00 13.56 -7.73
N ILE A 102 0.17 12.98 -6.85
CA ILE A 102 0.49 12.80 -5.43
C ILE A 102 0.87 11.36 -5.10
N CYS A 103 1.70 11.19 -4.05
CA CYS A 103 2.13 9.90 -3.52
C CYS A 103 1.58 9.67 -2.10
N GLU A 104 0.28 9.84 -1.92
CA GLU A 104 -0.43 9.55 -0.66
C GLU A 104 -0.98 8.11 -0.64
N PRO A 105 -1.26 7.52 0.54
CA PRO A 105 -1.82 6.18 0.60
C PRO A 105 -3.21 6.15 -0.04
N ILE A 106 -3.47 5.13 -0.87
CA ILE A 106 -4.75 4.92 -1.54
C ILE A 106 -5.75 4.18 -0.65
N ALA A 107 -5.25 3.50 0.38
CA ALA A 107 -6.06 2.77 1.35
C ALA A 107 -5.30 2.58 2.67
N VAL A 108 -6.06 2.41 3.74
CA VAL A 108 -5.59 1.85 5.01
C VAL A 108 -6.41 0.60 5.29
N GLN A 109 -5.73 -0.51 5.59
CA GLN A 109 -6.35 -1.76 5.97
C GLN A 109 -6.18 -1.97 7.47
N GLN A 110 -7.30 -2.18 8.15
CA GLN A 110 -7.35 -2.50 9.56
C GLN A 110 -7.57 -4.01 9.74
N ARG A 111 -6.70 -4.68 10.49
CA ARG A 111 -6.86 -6.08 10.86
C ARG A 111 -6.74 -6.23 12.38
N ARG A 112 -7.75 -6.81 13.02
CA ARG A 112 -7.65 -7.19 14.44
C ARG A 112 -6.82 -8.47 14.56
N LEU A 113 -5.83 -8.45 15.44
CA LEU A 113 -4.97 -9.57 15.81
C LEU A 113 -5.40 -10.03 17.22
N GLY A 114 -6.45 -10.85 17.27
CA GLY A 114 -7.13 -11.18 18.53
C GLY A 114 -7.93 -10.01 19.09
N ASP A 115 -8.19 -10.04 20.41
CA ASP A 115 -9.13 -9.10 21.05
C ASP A 115 -8.52 -7.72 21.33
N SER A 116 -7.19 -7.62 21.43
CA SER A 116 -6.51 -6.43 21.98
C SER A 116 -5.45 -5.79 21.07
N HIS A 117 -5.12 -6.39 19.93
CA HIS A 117 -4.07 -5.86 19.06
C HIS A 117 -4.62 -5.48 17.68
N LEU A 118 -4.22 -4.31 17.21
CA LEU A 118 -4.58 -3.76 15.91
C LEU A 118 -3.40 -3.81 14.96
N LYS A 119 -3.62 -4.18 13.70
CA LYS A 119 -2.66 -3.94 12.63
C LYS A 119 -3.26 -2.97 11.64
N LEU A 120 -2.54 -1.88 11.40
CA LEU A 120 -2.84 -0.90 10.35
C LEU A 120 -1.81 -1.06 9.24
N THR A 121 -2.27 -1.24 8.00
CA THR A 121 -1.40 -1.31 6.83
C THR A 121 -1.78 -0.20 5.85
N TRP A 122 -0.84 0.70 5.58
CA TRP A 122 -1.00 1.78 4.62
C TRP A 122 -0.51 1.35 3.24
N TRP A 123 -1.38 1.48 2.24
CA TRP A 123 -1.11 1.00 0.89
C TRP A 123 -0.88 2.15 -0.07
N PHE A 124 0.24 2.09 -0.79
CA PHE A 124 0.60 3.06 -1.82
C PHE A 124 0.63 2.41 -3.21
N VAL A 125 0.57 3.23 -4.25
CA VAL A 125 0.86 2.79 -5.62
C VAL A 125 2.37 2.88 -5.83
N GLY A 126 2.99 1.77 -6.20
CA GLY A 126 4.41 1.69 -6.52
C GLY A 126 4.62 1.41 -8.01
N ALA A 127 5.76 1.83 -8.54
CA ALA A 127 6.22 1.44 -9.87
C ALA A 127 7.66 0.91 -9.81
N VAL A 128 7.94 -0.13 -10.58
CA VAL A 128 9.29 -0.68 -10.75
C VAL A 128 10.23 0.40 -11.33
N ASN A 129 11.45 0.48 -10.82
CA ASN A 129 12.55 1.19 -11.48
C ASN A 129 13.21 0.21 -12.46
N GLU A 130 12.71 0.16 -13.69
CA GLU A 130 13.10 -0.89 -14.66
C GLU A 130 14.56 -0.81 -15.11
N ASP A 131 15.18 0.35 -14.98
CA ASP A 131 16.60 0.57 -15.31
C ASP A 131 17.56 0.20 -14.17
N GLU A 132 17.05 -0.16 -12.99
CA GLU A 132 17.85 -0.49 -11.83
C GLU A 132 18.01 -2.01 -11.65
N PRO A 133 19.22 -2.50 -11.30
CA PRO A 133 19.45 -3.93 -11.12
C PRO A 133 18.71 -4.46 -9.89
N LEU A 134 18.29 -5.72 -9.97
CA LEU A 134 17.67 -6.41 -8.83
C LEU A 134 18.61 -6.45 -7.62
N SER A 135 18.03 -6.22 -6.45
CA SER A 135 18.67 -6.33 -5.15
C SER A 135 18.54 -7.75 -4.58
N HIS A 136 19.32 -8.02 -3.53
CA HIS A 136 19.07 -9.18 -2.68
C HIS A 136 17.71 -9.02 -1.97
N TYR A 137 17.02 -10.12 -1.73
CA TYR A 137 15.71 -10.12 -1.10
C TYR A 137 15.48 -11.40 -0.32
N GLU A 138 14.40 -11.43 0.46
CA GLU A 138 14.02 -12.54 1.33
C GLU A 138 13.51 -13.79 0.56
N ARG A 139 14.33 -14.34 -0.35
CA ARG A 139 13.96 -15.43 -1.28
C ARG A 139 13.53 -16.72 -0.56
N ASP A 140 14.03 -16.94 0.66
CA ASP A 140 13.66 -18.10 1.48
C ASP A 140 12.22 -17.99 2.03
N LYS A 141 11.64 -16.78 2.03
CA LYS A 141 10.27 -16.52 2.50
C LYS A 141 9.30 -16.31 1.34
N PHE A 142 9.76 -15.68 0.27
CA PHE A 142 8.90 -15.22 -0.82
C PHE A 142 9.41 -15.63 -2.20
N GLU A 143 8.52 -16.16 -3.01
CA GLU A 143 8.67 -16.15 -4.47
C GLU A 143 7.97 -14.91 -5.06
N VAL A 144 8.60 -14.28 -6.03
CA VAL A 144 8.17 -13.00 -6.59
C VAL A 144 7.65 -13.24 -8.00
N GLU A 145 6.39 -12.88 -8.23
CA GLU A 145 5.74 -13.10 -9.51
C GLU A 145 5.09 -11.83 -10.04
N PHE A 146 5.06 -11.66 -11.36
CA PHE A 146 4.34 -10.58 -12.03
C PHE A 146 3.21 -11.16 -12.85
N HIS A 147 2.05 -10.53 -12.72
CA HIS A 147 0.81 -11.00 -13.31
C HIS A 147 0.07 -9.86 -13.99
N SER A 148 -0.65 -10.16 -15.06
CA SER A 148 -1.67 -9.24 -15.58
C SER A 148 -2.64 -8.82 -14.48
N TYR A 149 -3.32 -7.68 -14.64
CA TYR A 149 -4.22 -7.13 -13.62
C TYR A 149 -5.30 -8.14 -13.18
N ASP A 150 -5.92 -8.84 -14.13
CA ASP A 150 -6.95 -9.85 -13.86
C ASP A 150 -6.39 -11.10 -13.18
N GLU A 151 -5.17 -11.51 -13.53
CA GLU A 151 -4.53 -12.66 -12.91
C GLU A 151 -4.07 -12.34 -11.48
N ALA A 152 -3.48 -11.16 -11.24
CA ALA A 152 -3.13 -10.70 -9.90
C ALA A 152 -4.36 -10.71 -8.97
N LEU A 153 -5.50 -10.18 -9.43
CA LEU A 153 -6.76 -10.21 -8.70
C LEU A 153 -7.29 -11.62 -8.43
N ARG A 154 -7.05 -12.58 -9.34
CA ARG A 154 -7.44 -13.99 -9.13
C ARG A 154 -6.51 -14.70 -8.14
N LYS A 155 -5.22 -14.40 -8.20
CA LYS A 155 -4.16 -15.12 -7.48
C LYS A 155 -4.07 -14.75 -6.00
N LEU A 156 -4.25 -13.47 -5.65
CA LEU A 156 -4.21 -13.00 -4.26
C LEU A 156 -5.13 -13.79 -3.32
N THR A 157 -4.61 -14.37 -2.24
CA THR A 157 -5.40 -15.24 -1.35
C THR A 157 -6.52 -14.47 -0.65
N PHE A 158 -6.28 -13.23 -0.23
CA PHE A 158 -7.22 -12.47 0.59
C PHE A 158 -8.11 -11.54 -0.23
N ARG A 159 -9.42 -11.61 0.01
CA ARG A 159 -10.42 -10.76 -0.65
C ARG A 159 -10.17 -9.27 -0.41
N ASP A 160 -9.70 -8.89 0.78
CA ASP A 160 -9.46 -7.48 1.09
C ASP A 160 -8.27 -6.92 0.32
N ASP A 161 -7.21 -7.69 0.13
CA ASP A 161 -6.06 -7.30 -0.70
C ASP A 161 -6.51 -7.07 -2.16
N ARG A 162 -7.41 -7.93 -2.69
CA ARG A 162 -8.03 -7.74 -4.02
C ARG A 162 -8.80 -6.42 -4.14
N LYS A 163 -9.46 -5.95 -3.07
CA LYS A 163 -10.15 -4.64 -3.08
C LYS A 163 -9.14 -3.50 -3.21
N VAL A 164 -8.02 -3.58 -2.50
CA VAL A 164 -6.96 -2.57 -2.57
C VAL A 164 -6.32 -2.56 -3.97
N VAL A 165 -6.01 -3.73 -4.52
CA VAL A 165 -5.47 -3.84 -5.90
C VAL A 165 -6.45 -3.29 -6.93
N LYS A 166 -7.74 -3.63 -6.84
CA LYS A 166 -8.75 -3.08 -7.74
C LYS A 166 -8.77 -1.56 -7.69
N LYS A 167 -8.75 -0.97 -6.49
CA LYS A 167 -8.68 0.49 -6.32
C LYS A 167 -7.42 1.08 -6.95
N ALA A 168 -6.28 0.41 -6.83
CA ALA A 168 -5.02 0.83 -7.44
C ALA A 168 -5.10 0.79 -8.98
N ILE A 169 -5.66 -0.28 -9.56
CA ILE A 169 -5.86 -0.42 -11.01
C ILE A 169 -6.73 0.73 -11.53
N ASP A 170 -7.90 0.99 -10.90
CA ASP A 170 -8.80 2.07 -11.32
C ASP A 170 -8.09 3.44 -11.35
N ILE A 171 -7.20 3.70 -10.38
CA ILE A 171 -6.40 4.93 -10.31
C ILE A 171 -5.34 4.96 -11.42
N VAL A 172 -4.58 3.87 -11.62
CA VAL A 172 -3.48 3.81 -12.58
C VAL A 172 -3.98 3.85 -14.03
N SER A 173 -5.05 3.12 -14.34
CA SER A 173 -5.71 3.14 -15.66
C SER A 173 -6.10 4.55 -16.10
N THR A 174 -6.60 5.36 -15.15
CA THR A 174 -6.96 6.77 -15.41
C THR A 174 -5.75 7.62 -15.84
N ILE A 175 -4.54 7.28 -15.39
CA ILE A 175 -3.30 8.01 -15.70
C ILE A 175 -2.73 7.55 -17.05
N LEU A 176 -2.77 6.24 -17.30
CA LEU A 176 -2.23 5.64 -18.52
C LEU A 176 -3.16 5.82 -19.74
N GLY A 177 -4.41 6.25 -19.53
CA GLY A 177 -5.38 6.45 -20.62
C GLY A 177 -5.89 5.14 -21.23
N VAL A 178 -5.85 4.05 -20.45
CA VAL A 178 -6.29 2.70 -20.83
C VAL A 178 -7.49 2.24 -20.00
#